data_AF-A0A117K890-F1
#
_entry.id   AF-A0A117K890-F1
#
_cell.length_a   1.000
_cell.length_b   1.000
_cell.length_c   1.000
_cell.angle_alpha   90.00
_cell.angle_beta   90.00
_cell.angle_gamma   90.00
#
_symmetry.space_group_name_H-M   'P 1'
#
loop_
_entity.id
_entity.type
_entity.pdbx_description
1 polymer ?
#
loop_
_entity_poly.entity_id
_entity_poly.type
_entity_poly.pdbx_seq_one_letter_code
_entity_poly.pdbx_strand_id
1 'polypeptide(L)'
;MIVKCKNCLPKEGIDIPDFAISEKSKLIEFTIQSPLHTTNYLIDNLKLSHKDAKYIVTHINKIYGQCNRCKFDQLDEEYISCPKCGALNFNWKTDNGEEI
;
A
#
# COMPACT_ATOMS: atom_id res chain seq x y z
N MET A 1 5.27 -12.15 1.98
CA MET A 1 5.52 -12.12 0.51
C MET A 1 6.52 -11.03 0.20
N ILE A 2 7.56 -11.29 -0.62
CA ILE A 2 8.50 -10.22 -1.05
C ILE A 2 7.93 -9.44 -2.23
N VAL A 3 7.66 -8.15 -2.04
CA VAL A 3 7.20 -7.22 -3.09
C VAL A 3 8.30 -6.25 -3.49
N LYS A 4 8.41 -5.96 -4.80
CA LYS A 4 9.48 -5.13 -5.35
C LYS A 4 8.92 -3.95 -6.14
N CYS A 5 9.41 -2.76 -5.82
CA CYS A 5 9.11 -1.53 -6.55
C CYS A 5 10.36 -1.08 -7.28
N LYS A 6 10.25 -0.92 -8.61
CA LYS A 6 11.35 -0.48 -9.48
C LYS A 6 11.94 0.89 -9.09
N ASN A 7 11.17 1.73 -8.38
CA ASN A 7 11.55 3.09 -8.00
C ASN A 7 12.01 3.22 -6.54
N CYS A 8 11.96 2.14 -5.74
CA CYS A 8 12.32 2.19 -4.31
C CYS A 8 13.43 1.20 -4.00
N LEU A 9 13.09 -0.09 -3.90
CA LEU A 9 14.01 -1.19 -3.60
C LEU A 9 13.89 -2.23 -4.73
N PRO A 10 14.44 -1.93 -5.92
CA PRO A 10 14.21 -2.74 -7.13
C PRO A 10 14.81 -4.15 -7.04
N LYS A 11 15.85 -4.36 -6.21
CA LYS A 11 16.54 -5.64 -6.08
C LYS A 11 16.05 -6.41 -4.87
N GLU A 12 16.01 -5.74 -3.72
CA GLU A 12 15.72 -6.32 -2.41
C GLU A 12 14.22 -6.56 -2.24
N GLY A 13 13.40 -5.54 -2.51
CA GLY A 13 12.00 -5.52 -2.08
C GLY A 13 11.87 -5.45 -0.56
N ILE A 14 10.65 -5.68 -0.08
CA ILE A 14 10.36 -5.89 1.35
C ILE A 14 9.43 -7.07 1.53
N ASP A 15 9.52 -7.73 2.69
CA ASP A 15 8.52 -8.70 3.11
C ASP A 15 7.34 -7.96 3.76
N ILE A 16 6.16 -8.13 3.18
CA ILE A 16 4.93 -7.49 3.68
C ILE A 16 4.32 -8.37 4.77
N PRO A 17 4.05 -7.83 5.98
CA PRO A 17 3.27 -8.54 6.98
C PRO A 17 1.92 -8.97 6.41
N ASP A 18 1.46 -10.14 6.82
CA ASP A 18 0.13 -10.62 6.43
C ASP A 18 -0.94 -9.85 7.23
N PHE A 19 -1.37 -8.71 6.68
CA PHE A 19 -2.38 -7.86 7.30
C PHE A 19 -3.77 -8.48 7.17
N ALA A 20 -4.51 -8.54 8.27
CA ALA A 20 -5.92 -8.86 8.23
C ALA A 20 -6.71 -7.80 7.44
N ILE A 21 -7.89 -8.16 6.94
CA ILE A 21 -8.74 -7.23 6.16
C ILE A 21 -9.05 -5.96 6.96
N SER A 22 -9.34 -6.09 8.27
CA SER A 22 -9.58 -4.96 9.16
C SER A 22 -8.36 -4.04 9.33
N GLU A 23 -7.15 -4.61 9.32
CA GLU A 23 -5.91 -3.82 9.35
C GLU A 23 -5.68 -3.09 8.03
N LYS A 24 -5.91 -3.75 6.89
CA LYS A 24 -5.84 -3.12 5.56
C LYS A 24 -6.79 -1.93 5.49
N SER A 25 -8.04 -2.08 5.91
CA SER A 25 -9.03 -0.99 5.97
C SER A 25 -8.55 0.19 6.80
N LYS A 26 -8.05 -0.09 8.01
CA LYS A 26 -7.53 0.95 8.92
C LYS A 26 -6.32 1.68 8.35
N LEU A 27 -5.39 0.94 7.74
CA LEU A 27 -4.19 1.52 7.13
C LEU A 27 -4.52 2.39 5.91
N ILE A 28 -5.53 2.01 5.11
CA ILE A 28 -6.04 2.84 4.02
C ILE A 28 -6.61 4.15 4.57
N GLU A 29 -7.50 4.07 5.57
CA GLU A 29 -8.12 5.25 6.19
C GLU A 29 -7.04 6.21 6.74
N PHE A 30 -6.09 5.68 7.51
CA PHE A 30 -4.99 6.47 8.05
C PHE A 30 -4.14 7.08 6.94
N THR A 31 -3.90 6.37 5.83
CA THR A 31 -3.08 6.87 4.72
C THR A 31 -3.79 7.99 3.96
N ILE A 32 -5.11 7.92 3.82
CA ILE A 32 -5.92 8.98 3.23
C ILE A 32 -5.83 10.25 4.08
N GLN A 33 -5.97 10.11 5.41
CA GLN A 33 -5.89 11.24 6.34
C GLN A 33 -4.47 11.81 6.45
N SER A 34 -3.47 10.96 6.68
CA SER A 34 -2.07 11.35 6.84
C SER A 34 -1.10 10.15 6.65
N PRO A 35 -0.34 10.12 5.54
CA PRO A 35 0.72 9.13 5.34
C PRO A 35 1.78 9.14 6.46
N LEU A 36 2.07 10.31 7.03
CA LEU A 36 3.01 10.43 8.15
C LEU A 36 2.47 9.74 9.40
N HIS A 37 1.18 9.96 9.73
CA HIS A 37 0.53 9.28 10.85
C HIS A 37 0.56 7.76 10.67
N THR A 38 0.24 7.27 9.47
CA THR A 38 0.26 5.83 9.16
C THR A 38 1.67 5.25 9.30
N THR A 39 2.69 5.97 8.84
CA THR A 39 4.09 5.53 8.95
C THR A 39 4.47 5.37 10.43
N ASN A 40 4.14 6.35 11.27
CA ASN A 40 4.40 6.26 12.72
C ASN A 40 3.59 5.12 13.36
N TYR A 41 2.33 4.93 12.98
CA TYR A 41 1.50 3.84 13.47
C TYR A 41 2.15 2.47 13.23
N LEU A 42 2.63 2.21 12.00
CA LEU A 42 3.31 0.97 11.63
C LEU A 42 4.61 0.75 12.45
N ILE A 43 5.36 1.81 12.73
CA ILE A 43 6.59 1.72 13.53
C ILE A 43 6.27 1.44 14.99
N ASP A 44 5.37 2.22 15.58
CA ASP A 44 5.12 2.20 17.01
C ASP A 44 4.33 0.96 17.44
N ASN A 45 3.38 0.51 16.61
CA ASN A 45 2.45 -0.56 16.97
C ASN A 45 2.85 -1.90 16.37
N LEU A 46 3.39 -1.92 15.15
CA LEU A 46 3.76 -3.15 14.44
C LEU A 46 5.27 -3.39 14.38
N LYS A 47 6.06 -2.50 15.01
CA LYS A 47 7.52 -2.62 15.15
C LYS A 47 8.24 -2.76 13.81
N LEU A 48 7.65 -2.24 12.74
CA LEU A 48 8.30 -2.20 11.43
C LEU A 48 9.43 -1.18 11.43
N SER A 49 10.45 -1.44 10.62
CA SER A 49 11.49 -0.44 10.38
C SER A 49 10.88 0.80 9.70
N HIS A 50 11.43 1.99 9.97
CA HIS A 50 10.96 3.21 9.31
C HIS A 50 11.03 3.09 7.77
N LYS A 51 12.01 2.35 7.24
CA LYS A 51 12.13 2.05 5.81
C LYS A 51 10.95 1.24 5.29
N ASP A 52 10.61 0.14 5.95
CA ASP A 52 9.54 -0.76 5.50
C ASP A 52 8.16 -0.12 5.70
N ALA A 53 7.96 0.59 6.83
CA ALA A 53 6.75 1.35 7.08
C ALA A 53 6.49 2.39 5.98
N LYS A 54 7.50 3.22 5.66
CA LYS A 54 7.40 4.21 4.59
C LYS A 54 7.17 3.57 3.22
N TYR A 55 7.84 2.44 2.96
CA TYR A 55 7.62 1.68 1.73
C TYR A 55 6.16 1.25 1.63
N ILE A 56 5.59 0.63 2.67
CA ILE A 56 4.21 0.17 2.65
C ILE A 56 3.26 1.33 2.38
N VAL A 57 3.32 2.39 3.18
CA VAL A 57 2.41 3.55 3.08
C VAL A 57 2.47 4.23 1.71
N THR A 58 3.66 4.29 1.09
CA THR A 58 3.84 4.88 -0.24
C THR A 58 3.04 4.14 -1.33
N HIS A 59 2.80 2.84 -1.14
CA HIS A 59 2.19 1.99 -2.15
C HIS A 59 0.71 1.66 -1.85
N ILE A 60 0.18 1.94 -0.64
CA ILE A 60 -1.25 1.77 -0.31
C ILE A 60 -2.13 2.59 -1.25
N ASN A 61 -2.97 1.92 -2.04
CA ASN A 61 -3.97 2.59 -2.86
C ASN A 61 -5.00 3.29 -1.98
N LYS A 62 -5.25 4.57 -2.29
CA LYS A 62 -6.32 5.33 -1.63
C LYS A 62 -7.71 4.96 -2.15
N ILE A 63 -7.77 4.48 -3.39
CA ILE A 63 -9.00 4.06 -4.07
C ILE A 63 -8.72 2.69 -4.68
N TYR A 64 -9.52 1.68 -4.34
CA TYR A 64 -9.39 0.36 -4.93
C TYR A 64 -9.60 0.43 -6.45
N GLY A 65 -8.82 -0.34 -7.21
CA GLY A 65 -8.81 -0.30 -8.67
C GLY A 65 -7.93 0.81 -9.26
N GLN A 66 -7.60 1.86 -8.51
CA GLN A 66 -6.91 3.04 -9.05
C GLN A 66 -5.44 3.14 -8.67
N CYS A 67 -4.56 3.29 -9.66
CA CYS A 67 -3.15 3.56 -9.47
C CYS A 67 -2.93 4.93 -8.82
N ASN A 68 -2.18 4.93 -7.71
CA ASN A 68 -1.82 6.14 -6.97
C ASN A 68 -1.00 7.16 -7.77
N ARG A 69 -0.26 6.71 -8.78
CA ARG A 69 0.65 7.56 -9.57
C ARG A 69 0.00 8.16 -10.82
N CYS A 70 -0.63 7.33 -11.65
CA CYS A 70 -1.09 7.75 -12.97
C CYS A 70 -2.61 7.63 -13.18
N LYS A 71 -3.37 7.33 -12.13
CA LYS A 71 -4.84 7.27 -12.13
C LYS A 71 -5.47 6.24 -13.07
N PHE A 72 -4.71 5.26 -13.54
CA PHE A 72 -5.24 4.08 -14.23
C PHE A 72 -6.12 3.28 -13.26
N ASP A 73 -7.34 2.92 -13.65
CA ASP A 73 -8.44 2.50 -12.78
C ASP A 73 -8.89 1.03 -12.97
N GLN A 74 -8.08 0.23 -13.67
CA GLN A 74 -8.35 -1.19 -13.93
C GLN A 74 -7.33 -2.09 -13.22
N LEU A 75 -6.98 -1.79 -11.97
CA LEU A 75 -6.15 -2.66 -11.14
C LEU A 75 -7.02 -3.72 -10.44
N ASP A 76 -6.70 -5.00 -10.60
CA ASP A 76 -7.53 -6.12 -10.13
C ASP A 76 -6.83 -7.12 -9.19
N GLU A 77 -5.51 -6.99 -9.01
CA GLU A 77 -4.72 -7.77 -8.06
C GLU A 77 -4.32 -6.96 -6.84
N GLU A 78 -4.03 -7.64 -5.73
CA GLU A 78 -3.73 -7.03 -4.42
C GLU A 78 -2.37 -6.30 -4.39
N TYR A 79 -1.36 -6.87 -5.04
CA TYR A 79 -0.01 -6.31 -5.12
C TYR A 79 0.41 -6.26 -6.58
N ILE A 80 0.19 -5.12 -7.22
CA ILE A 80 0.26 -5.03 -8.69
C ILE A 80 1.15 -3.89 -9.16
N SER A 81 1.98 -4.18 -10.16
CA SER A 81 2.63 -3.14 -10.93
C SER A 81 1.65 -2.59 -11.95
N CYS A 82 1.30 -1.31 -11.84
CA CYS A 82 0.36 -0.66 -12.75
C CYS A 82 0.79 -0.88 -14.21
N PRO A 83 -0.06 -1.43 -15.09
CA PRO A 83 0.33 -1.76 -16.46
C PRO A 83 0.64 -0.50 -17.29
N LYS A 84 0.10 0.66 -16.91
CA LYS A 84 0.31 1.94 -17.61
C LYS A 84 1.64 2.62 -17.28
N CYS A 85 2.09 2.61 -16.01
CA CYS A 85 3.29 3.35 -15.59
C CYS A 85 4.35 2.50 -14.86
N GLY A 86 4.00 1.26 -14.50
CA GLY A 86 4.83 0.32 -13.74
C GLY A 86 5.11 0.76 -12.30
N ALA A 87 4.33 1.68 -11.73
CA ALA A 87 4.36 1.93 -10.29
C ALA A 87 3.77 0.71 -9.57
N LEU A 88 4.38 0.28 -8.46
CA LEU A 88 3.79 -0.72 -7.59
C LEU A 88 2.58 -0.12 -6.85
N ASN A 89 1.55 -0.92 -6.61
CA ASN A 89 0.32 -0.53 -5.92
C ASN A 89 -0.08 -1.66 -4.98
N PHE A 90 -0.44 -1.31 -3.75
CA PHE A 90 -1.06 -2.19 -2.78
C PHE A 90 -2.56 -1.90 -2.85
N ASN A 91 -3.21 -2.64 -3.74
CA ASN A 91 -4.59 -2.47 -4.15
C ASN A 91 -5.48 -3.39 -3.32
N TRP A 92 -5.54 -3.10 -2.02
CA TRP A 92 -6.25 -3.95 -1.05
C TRP A 92 -7.76 -3.80 -1.19
N LYS A 93 -8.47 -4.92 -1.35
CA LYS A 93 -9.92 -4.97 -1.13
C LYS A 93 -10.19 -4.93 0.37
N THR A 94 -11.14 -4.10 0.76
CA THR A 94 -11.62 -3.98 2.14
C THR A 94 -13.08 -4.42 2.20
N ASP A 95 -13.58 -4.71 3.41
CA ASP A 95 -14.98 -5.11 3.62
C ASP A 95 -15.99 -4.01 3.20
N ASN A 96 -15.52 -2.76 3.11
CA ASN A 96 -16.29 -1.63 2.61
C ASN A 96 -16.04 -1.46 1.12
N GLY A 97 -16.63 -2.30 0.27
CA GLY A 97 -16.58 -2.19 -1.20
C GLY A 97 -17.21 -0.90 -1.77
N GLU A 98 -17.24 0.18 -1.00
CA GLU A 98 -17.85 1.47 -1.33
C GLU A 98 -16.81 2.58 -1.16
N GLU A 99 -16.87 3.51 -2.11
CA GLU A 99 -16.09 4.74 -2.18
C GLU A 99 -16.12 5.48 -0.83
N ILE A 100 -14.94 5.85 -0.32
CA ILE A 100 -14.79 6.85 0.75
C ILE A 100 -14.70 8.23 0.09
#